data_AF-A0A524CDS6-F1
#
_entry.id   AF-A0A524CDS6-F1
#
_cell.length_a   1.000
_cell.length_b   1.000
_cell.length_c   1.000
_cell.angle_alpha   90.00
_cell.angle_beta   90.00
_cell.angle_gamma   90.00
#
_symmetry.space_group_name_H-M   'P 1'
#
loop_
_entity.id
_entity.type
_entity.pdbx_description
1 polymer ?
#
loop_
_entity_poly.entity_id
_entity_poly.type
_entity_poly.pdbx_seq_one_letter_code
_entity_poly.pdbx_strand_id
1 'polypeptide(L)'
;MPRRKSKSHEFSSWVRVLSIMGGVLAIILGVVMMIPGLFPPIITVLPAQIGTLVINIISGVVNIVLGVILLIAFGVISSTKKFSANWFILIVVGVVMLIFGGIAGILVIIAGILDIVGLAKK
;
A
#
# COMPACT_ATOMS: atom_id res chain seq x y z
N MET A 1 -40.84 -4.88 2.89
CA MET A 1 -39.77 -5.54 3.67
C MET A 1 -38.70 -4.51 4.01
N PRO A 2 -38.39 -4.23 5.28
CA PRO A 2 -37.31 -3.31 5.62
C PRO A 2 -35.96 -3.99 5.34
N ARG A 3 -35.18 -3.44 4.39
CA ARG A 3 -33.77 -3.81 4.20
C ARG A 3 -33.04 -3.54 5.51
N ARG A 4 -32.63 -4.59 6.23
CA ARG A 4 -31.64 -4.48 7.31
C ARG A 4 -30.43 -3.75 6.71
N LYS A 5 -30.22 -2.48 7.10
CA LYS A 5 -28.99 -1.75 6.79
C LYS A 5 -27.86 -2.55 7.43
N SER A 6 -27.11 -3.30 6.63
CA SER A 6 -25.88 -3.91 7.11
C SER A 6 -25.03 -2.78 7.64
N LYS A 7 -24.63 -2.83 8.92
CA LYS A 7 -23.64 -1.93 9.50
C LYS A 7 -22.42 -2.01 8.59
N SER A 8 -22.30 -1.05 7.66
CA SER A 8 -21.08 -0.88 6.88
C SER A 8 -19.99 -0.63 7.90
N HIS A 9 -18.94 -1.43 7.82
CA HIS A 9 -17.78 -1.31 8.68
C HIS A 9 -17.10 0.03 8.37
N GLU A 10 -17.58 1.10 9.00
CA GLU A 10 -17.00 2.42 8.85
C GLU A 10 -15.67 2.43 9.61
N PHE A 11 -14.58 2.39 8.84
CA PHE A 11 -13.25 2.65 9.35
C PHE A 11 -13.23 3.97 10.11
N SER A 12 -12.55 3.99 11.26
CA SER A 12 -12.26 5.24 11.96
C SER A 12 -11.57 6.22 11.00
N SER A 13 -11.90 7.52 11.09
CA SER A 13 -11.30 8.57 10.27
C SER A 13 -9.76 8.50 10.27
N TRP A 14 -9.15 8.11 11.40
CA TRP A 14 -7.71 7.90 11.52
C TRP A 14 -7.17 6.74 10.68
N VAL A 15 -7.87 5.59 10.66
CA VAL A 15 -7.46 4.42 9.84
C VAL A 15 -7.50 4.77 8.36
N ARG A 16 -8.51 5.53 7.94
CA ARG A 16 -8.63 6.00 6.56
C ARG A 16 -7.48 6.93 6.19
N VAL A 17 -7.16 7.93 7.02
CA VAL A 17 -6.07 8.88 6.76
C VAL A 17 -4.72 8.16 6.70
N LEU A 18 -4.41 7.30 7.68
CA LEU A 18 -3.15 6.55 7.72
C LEU A 18 -2.98 5.62 6.51
N SER A 19 -4.05 4.94 6.10
CA SER A 19 -4.00 4.02 4.95
C SER A 19 -3.83 4.78 3.63
N ILE A 20 -4.49 5.93 3.48
CA ILE A 20 -4.32 6.79 2.30
C ILE A 20 -2.89 7.35 2.25
N MET A 21 -2.38 7.86 3.37
CA MET A 21 -1.01 8.35 3.46
C MET A 21 0.00 7.25 3.15
N GLY A 22 -0.18 6.04 3.69
CA GLY A 22 0.65 4.88 3.38
C GLY A 22 0.60 4.51 1.90
N GLY A 23 -0.59 4.53 1.28
CA GLY A 23 -0.76 4.29 -0.15
C GLY A 23 -0.05 5.33 -1.03
N VAL A 24 -0.20 6.63 -0.71
CA VAL A 24 0.49 7.72 -1.43
C VAL A 24 2.01 7.61 -1.28
N LEU A 25 2.50 7.38 -0.06
CA LEU A 25 3.93 7.22 0.19
C LEU A 25 4.51 6.03 -0.57
N ALA A 26 3.78 4.92 -0.67
CA ALA A 26 4.25 3.77 -1.44
C ALA A 26 4.34 4.04 -2.93
N ILE A 27 3.43 4.83 -3.49
CA ILE A 27 3.52 5.25 -4.89
C ILE A 27 4.78 6.12 -5.09
N ILE A 28 4.99 7.11 -4.21
CA ILE A 28 6.16 8.00 -4.29
C ILE A 28 7.46 7.20 -4.16
N LEU A 29 7.58 6.36 -3.11
CA LEU A 29 8.76 5.52 -2.91
C LEU A 29 8.96 4.53 -4.04
N GLY A 30 7.88 3.96 -4.58
CA GLY A 30 7.93 3.06 -5.71
C GLY A 30 8.51 3.72 -6.96
N VAL A 31 8.07 4.95 -7.28
CA VAL A 31 8.63 5.73 -8.38
C VAL A 31 10.11 6.04 -8.14
N VAL A 32 10.48 6.49 -6.93
CA VAL A 32 11.88 6.81 -6.59
C VAL A 32 12.79 5.59 -6.73
N MET A 33 12.33 4.40 -6.31
CA MET A 33 13.08 3.15 -6.44
C MET A 33 13.30 2.71 -7.89
N MET A 34 12.43 3.10 -8.81
CA MET A 34 12.58 2.80 -10.24
C MET A 34 13.61 3.71 -10.94
N ILE A 35 13.86 4.92 -10.42
CA ILE A 35 14.75 5.91 -11.08
C ILE A 35 16.17 5.35 -11.33
N PRO A 36 16.86 4.74 -10.35
CA PRO A 36 18.18 4.14 -10.59
C PRO A 36 18.14 3.04 -11.66
N GLY A 37 17.02 2.29 -11.72
CA GLY A 37 16.73 1.25 -12.72
C GLY A 37 16.59 1.78 -14.15
N LEU A 38 15.88 2.91 -14.29
CA LEU A 38 15.56 3.53 -15.57
C LEU A 38 16.69 4.43 -16.10
N PHE A 39 17.51 4.97 -15.19
CA PHE A 39 18.66 5.83 -15.50
C PHE A 39 19.90 5.29 -14.77
N PRO A 40 20.47 4.15 -15.22
CA PRO A 40 21.69 3.64 -14.64
C PRO A 40 22.80 4.69 -14.85
N PRO A 41 23.59 5.03 -13.80
CA PRO A 41 24.71 5.94 -13.96
C PRO A 41 25.66 5.37 -15.02
N ILE A 42 26.10 6.22 -15.94
CA ILE A 42 26.93 5.89 -17.13
C ILE A 42 28.26 5.21 -16.75
N ILE A 43 28.62 5.23 -15.47
CA ILE A 43 29.86 4.66 -14.93
C ILE A 43 29.63 3.19 -14.58
N THR A 44 29.86 2.32 -15.58
CA THR A 44 30.13 0.88 -15.46
C THR A 44 29.14 0.05 -14.64
N VAL A 45 28.09 -0.45 -15.30
CA VAL A 45 27.19 -1.46 -14.71
C VAL A 45 27.93 -2.80 -14.62
N LEU A 46 28.44 -3.12 -13.44
CA LEU A 46 28.99 -4.45 -13.15
C LEU A 46 27.84 -5.49 -13.24
N PRO A 47 28.04 -6.74 -13.67
CA PRO A 47 26.96 -7.73 -13.78
C PRO A 47 26.14 -7.91 -12.49
N ALA A 48 26.77 -7.75 -11.33
CA ALA A 48 26.11 -7.77 -10.02
C ALA A 48 25.11 -6.61 -9.81
N GLN A 49 25.32 -5.46 -10.47
CA GLN A 49 24.44 -4.29 -10.39
C GLN A 49 23.22 -4.41 -11.30
N ILE A 50 23.27 -5.24 -12.35
CA ILE A 50 22.10 -5.50 -13.21
C ILE A 50 21.00 -6.23 -12.42
N GLY A 51 21.39 -7.21 -11.58
CA GLY A 51 20.46 -7.91 -10.70
C GLY A 51 19.75 -6.98 -9.72
N THR A 52 20.50 -6.05 -9.10
CA THR A 52 19.92 -5.08 -8.15
C THR A 52 19.05 -4.03 -8.85
N LEU A 53 19.40 -3.61 -10.08
CA LEU A 53 18.57 -2.72 -10.91
C LEU A 53 17.20 -3.35 -11.21
N VAL A 54 17.16 -4.61 -11.63
CA VAL A 54 15.90 -5.33 -11.95
C VAL A 54 15.04 -5.50 -10.70
N ILE A 55 15.66 -5.88 -9.56
CA ILE A 55 14.95 -6.02 -8.29
C ILE A 55 14.33 -4.68 -7.85
N ASN A 56 15.05 -3.57 -8.00
CA ASN A 56 14.54 -2.24 -7.64
C ASN A 56 13.35 -1.81 -8.51
N ILE A 57 13.39 -2.13 -9.81
CA ILE A 57 12.27 -1.85 -10.72
C ILE A 57 11.04 -2.66 -10.31
N ILE A 58 11.20 -3.98 -10.08
CA ILE A 58 10.09 -4.85 -9.66
C ILE A 58 9.51 -4.37 -8.32
N SER A 59 10.38 -4.06 -7.35
CA SER A 59 9.98 -3.56 -6.03
C SER A 59 9.19 -2.26 -6.14
N GLY A 60 9.64 -1.35 -7.00
CA GLY A 60 8.96 -0.09 -7.27
C GLY A 60 7.57 -0.28 -7.89
N VAL A 61 7.47 -1.14 -8.91
CA VAL A 61 6.18 -1.47 -9.55
C VAL A 61 5.20 -2.09 -8.55
N VAL A 62 5.67 -3.05 -7.74
CA VAL A 62 4.84 -3.70 -6.72
C VAL A 62 4.30 -2.67 -5.71
N ASN A 63 5.15 -1.76 -5.22
CA ASN A 63 4.70 -0.71 -4.30
C ASN A 63 3.66 0.24 -4.91
N ILE A 64 3.84 0.62 -6.17
CA ILE A 64 2.87 1.47 -6.89
C ILE A 64 1.52 0.75 -6.99
N VAL A 65 1.53 -0.53 -7.40
CA VAL A 65 0.31 -1.32 -7.53
C VAL A 65 -0.41 -1.45 -6.18
N LEU A 66 0.32 -1.76 -5.10
CA LEU A 66 -0.25 -1.87 -3.75
C LEU A 66 -0.79 -0.53 -3.24
N GLY A 67 -0.07 0.57 -3.48
CA GLY A 67 -0.53 1.91 -3.13
C GLY A 67 -1.81 2.29 -3.86
N VAL A 68 -1.92 1.99 -5.17
CA VAL A 68 -3.14 2.21 -5.95
C VAL A 68 -4.30 1.36 -5.44
N ILE A 69 -4.06 0.09 -5.11
CA ILE A 69 -5.09 -0.79 -4.51
C ILE A 69 -5.64 -0.20 -3.22
N LEU A 70 -4.78 0.34 -2.34
CA LEU A 70 -5.22 1.02 -1.12
C LEU A 70 -6.08 2.25 -1.41
N LEU A 71 -5.66 3.09 -2.36
CA LEU A 71 -6.42 4.28 -2.75
C LEU A 71 -7.81 3.92 -3.32
N ILE A 72 -7.91 2.82 -4.08
CA ILE A 72 -9.19 2.28 -4.55
C ILE A 72 -10.03 1.76 -3.37
N ALA A 73 -9.43 0.98 -2.47
CA ALA A 73 -10.12 0.38 -1.34
C ALA A 73 -10.72 1.41 -0.36
N PHE A 74 -10.08 2.58 -0.22
CA PHE A 74 -10.56 3.69 0.61
C PHE A 74 -11.36 4.76 -0.17
N GLY A 75 -11.63 4.51 -1.45
CA GLY A 75 -12.49 5.35 -2.28
C GLY A 75 -11.88 6.70 -2.68
N VAL A 76 -10.55 6.82 -2.68
CA VAL A 76 -9.84 7.99 -3.22
C VAL A 76 -9.83 7.94 -4.75
N ILE A 77 -9.67 6.75 -5.32
CA ILE A 77 -9.75 6.50 -6.77
C ILE A 77 -11.04 5.75 -7.06
N SER A 78 -11.84 6.24 -8.00
CA SER A 78 -13.04 5.54 -8.45
C SER A 78 -12.65 4.30 -9.26
N SER A 79 -13.17 3.14 -8.85
CA SER A 79 -13.01 1.88 -9.58
C SER A 79 -14.35 1.17 -9.68
N THR A 80 -14.56 0.44 -10.78
CA THR A 80 -15.75 -0.38 -11.00
C THR A 80 -15.84 -1.56 -10.04
N LYS A 81 -14.71 -2.00 -9.45
CA LYS A 81 -14.68 -3.03 -8.40
C LYS A 81 -14.60 -2.39 -7.01
N LYS A 82 -15.62 -2.65 -6.19
CA LYS A 82 -15.61 -2.31 -4.76
C LYS A 82 -14.72 -3.32 -4.02
N PHE A 83 -13.52 -2.89 -3.63
CA PHE A 83 -12.70 -3.64 -2.68
C PHE A 83 -13.15 -3.30 -1.26
N SER A 84 -13.61 -4.30 -0.50
CA SER A 84 -13.78 -4.12 0.95
C SER A 84 -12.40 -4.24 1.60
N ALA A 85 -11.83 -3.12 2.05
CA ALA A 85 -10.71 -3.19 2.98
C ALA A 85 -11.20 -3.87 4.26
N ASN A 86 -10.44 -4.84 4.75
CA ASN A 86 -10.61 -5.47 6.06
C ASN A 86 -9.26 -5.36 6.78
N TRP A 87 -9.25 -5.33 8.11
CA TRP A 87 -8.02 -5.28 8.90
C TRP A 87 -6.99 -6.33 8.45
N PHE A 88 -7.44 -7.55 8.12
CA PHE A 88 -6.57 -8.63 7.64
C PHE A 88 -5.91 -8.26 6.31
N ILE A 89 -6.67 -7.69 5.37
CA ILE A 89 -6.16 -7.24 4.07
C ILE A 89 -5.17 -6.09 4.28
N LEU A 90 -5.45 -5.15 5.19
CA LEU A 90 -4.53 -4.05 5.50
C LEU A 90 -3.20 -4.56 6.06
N ILE A 91 -3.24 -5.55 6.97
CA ILE A 91 -2.01 -6.14 7.51
C ILE A 91 -1.24 -6.88 6.42
N VAL A 92 -1.88 -7.71 5.62
CA VAL A 92 -1.22 -8.44 4.53
C VAL A 92 -0.61 -7.47 3.52
N VAL A 93 -1.37 -6.47 3.07
CA VAL A 93 -0.88 -5.43 2.15
C VAL A 93 0.27 -4.67 2.79
N GLY A 94 0.15 -4.29 4.06
CA GLY A 94 1.19 -3.57 4.79
C GLY A 94 2.48 -4.39 4.97
N VAL A 95 2.39 -5.69 5.23
CA VAL A 95 3.56 -6.60 5.32
C VAL A 95 4.25 -6.74 3.97
N VAL A 96 3.48 -6.91 2.88
CA VAL A 96 4.05 -6.94 1.53
C VAL A 96 4.72 -5.60 1.21
N MET A 97 4.08 -4.47 1.53
CA MET A 97 4.67 -3.14 1.36
C MET A 97 5.90 -2.91 2.24
N LEU A 98 6.04 -3.60 3.38
CA LEU A 98 7.26 -3.55 4.19
C LEU A 98 8.43 -4.22 3.46
N ILE A 99 8.18 -5.37 2.83
CA ILE A 99 9.20 -6.13 2.08
C ILE A 99 9.68 -5.32 0.87
N PHE A 100 8.75 -4.69 0.14
CA PHE A 100 9.06 -4.02 -1.12
C PHE A 100 9.28 -2.49 -0.98
N GLY A 101 8.73 -1.83 0.03
CA GLY A 101 8.67 -0.36 0.14
C GLY A 101 8.98 0.21 1.52
N GLY A 102 9.39 -0.64 2.47
CA GLY A 102 9.87 -0.23 3.79
C GLY A 102 8.84 0.57 4.59
N ILE A 103 9.07 1.87 4.73
CA ILE A 103 8.39 2.76 5.68
C ILE A 103 6.89 2.91 5.36
N ALA A 104 6.50 2.87 4.07
CA ALA A 104 5.09 2.98 3.70
C ALA A 104 4.25 1.80 4.23
N GLY A 105 4.83 0.60 4.31
CA GLY A 105 4.16 -0.58 4.86
C GLY A 105 3.85 -0.44 6.35
N ILE A 106 4.72 0.24 7.12
CA ILE A 106 4.53 0.46 8.56
C ILE A 106 3.25 1.25 8.83
N LEU A 107 2.99 2.31 8.07
CA LEU A 107 1.77 3.12 8.22
C LEU A 107 0.50 2.31 7.96
N VAL A 108 0.54 1.43 6.96
CA VAL A 108 -0.60 0.56 6.61
C VAL A 108 -0.81 -0.53 7.67
N ILE A 109 0.26 -1.07 8.25
CA ILE A 109 0.18 -2.03 9.37
C ILE A 109 -0.41 -1.36 10.61
N ILE A 110 0.06 -0.16 10.97
CA ILE A 110 -0.51 0.60 12.08
C ILE A 110 -2.00 0.86 11.84
N ALA A 111 -2.40 1.22 10.61
CA ALA A 111 -3.79 1.39 10.26
C ALA A 111 -4.61 0.10 10.44
N GLY A 112 -4.07 -1.05 10.02
CA GLY A 112 -4.68 -2.37 10.24
C GLY A 112 -4.82 -2.73 11.73
N ILE A 113 -3.79 -2.49 12.54
CA ILE A 113 -3.82 -2.71 13.99
C ILE A 113 -4.85 -1.82 14.67
N LEU A 114 -4.92 -0.54 14.29
CA LEU A 114 -5.90 0.40 14.83
C LEU A 114 -7.34 -0.02 14.50
N ASP A 115 -7.56 -0.64 13.34
CA ASP A 115 -8.86 -1.20 12.99
C ASP A 115 -9.22 -2.44 13.85
N ILE A 116 -8.26 -3.33 14.11
CA ILE A 116 -8.44 -4.46 15.05
C ILE A 116 -8.77 -3.95 16.46
N VAL A 117 -8.02 -2.97 16.95
CA VAL A 117 -8.24 -2.44 18.31
C VAL A 117 -9.56 -1.67 18.39
N GLY A 118 -9.94 -0.96 17.33
CA GLY A 118 -11.24 -0.30 17.22
C GLY A 118 -12.41 -1.29 17.17
N LEU A 119 -12.20 -2.46 16.56
CA LEU A 119 -13.13 -3.58 16.55
C LEU A 119 -13.29 -4.24 17.91
N ALA A 120 -12.18 -4.44 18.63
CA ALA A 120 -12.19 -5.05 19.96
C ALA A 120 -12.87 -4.18 21.04
N LYS A 121 -13.09 -2.88 20.76
CA LYS A 121 -13.77 -1.93 21.67
C LYS A 121 -15.26 -1.72 21.37
N LYS A 122 -15.81 -2.32 20.32
CA LYS A 122 -17.23 -2.22 19.93
C LYS A 122 -17.99 -3.50 20.25
#